data_AF-A0A069I651-F1
#
_entry.id   AF-A0A069I651-F1
#
_cell.length_a   1.000
_cell.length_b   1.000
_cell.length_c   1.000
_cell.angle_alpha   90.00
_cell.angle_beta   90.00
_cell.angle_gamma   90.00
#
_symmetry.space_group_name_H-M   'P 1'
#
loop_
_entity.id
_entity.type
_entity.pdbx_description
1 polymer ?
#
loop_
_entity_poly.entity_id
_entity_poly.type
_entity_poly.pdbx_seq_one_letter_code
_entity_poly.pdbx_strand_id
1 'polypeptide(L)'
;MKVFEPKIEVRLIKSSRRAEVSTGVATAARYQDLASLDLTPYLSDGAPVRVGKSVREPAGAWSISLVDRMVPKVGESLYALIEPMDMVEFRLAHNPADPDYAGASGGRRYQLPVVMRGFVSSITRSRSMEGGAPSRMIQVSGHDFGKILQIFRIYYLNNSVVGDNIIGELKFFHKYAGMGDAKMMTAVEFVNLVLDKVVNRYIAALTLYADGSGVGSSVVHKLTPEVSIPGTVDPGTVATMNEVSVYQFLSHILDVGPFNEMYLDERSDGVALVVRPNPFLTANGTEIQSGTGAEVVEIGAIDVESISETRTDAGVANFYWVTNGVWQLIQNHSMRELSESGIVSDYLLYDYVNCSSGRYGYRKMEVESHMGPDTLRNSEAIRASESQTENEKLLRWLTDRRRILAEQNKDNVVFESGSMRVRGNERIKAGAMLAVRHGNIRTLYYVTHVAHEFLPFNSFKTTVMYERGTGFIDRAQATVAPYLAELNPKGAV
;
A
#
# COMPACT_ATOMS: atom_id res chain seq x y z
N MET A 1 -17.94 -29.21 -8.29
CA MET A 1 -17.30 -27.89 -8.53
C MET A 1 -18.29 -26.84 -8.04
N LYS A 2 -17.92 -25.98 -7.08
CA LYS A 2 -18.81 -24.92 -6.58
C LYS A 2 -18.91 -23.83 -7.67
N VAL A 3 -20.12 -23.47 -8.05
CA VAL A 3 -20.37 -22.37 -9.00
C VAL A 3 -20.42 -21.08 -8.18
N PHE A 4 -19.64 -20.08 -8.58
CA PHE A 4 -19.60 -18.77 -7.95
C PHE A 4 -20.46 -17.79 -8.77
N GLU A 5 -21.17 -16.90 -8.08
CA GLU A 5 -22.01 -15.86 -8.68
C GLU A 5 -21.46 -14.48 -8.32
N PRO A 6 -20.37 -14.03 -8.95
CA PRO A 6 -19.71 -12.81 -8.54
C PRO A 6 -20.61 -11.58 -8.76
N LYS A 7 -20.56 -10.61 -7.85
CA LYS A 7 -21.31 -9.34 -7.93
C LYS A 7 -20.39 -8.17 -7.67
N ILE A 8 -20.70 -7.06 -8.35
CA ILE A 8 -20.02 -5.78 -8.21
C ILE A 8 -21.04 -4.66 -7.95
N GLU A 9 -20.63 -3.68 -7.17
CA GLU A 9 -21.27 -2.36 -7.08
C GLU A 9 -20.21 -1.29 -7.32
N VAL A 10 -20.51 -0.33 -8.19
CA VAL A 10 -19.64 0.83 -8.46
C VAL A 10 -20.43 2.10 -8.22
N ARG A 11 -19.97 2.93 -7.29
CA ARG A 11 -20.63 4.18 -6.95
C ARG A 11 -19.68 5.36 -7.10
N LEU A 12 -20.14 6.39 -7.79
CA LEU A 12 -19.52 7.70 -7.83
C LEU A 12 -20.13 8.60 -6.75
N ILE A 13 -19.30 9.38 -6.08
CA ILE A 13 -19.70 10.36 -5.07
C ILE A 13 -19.10 11.70 -5.50
N LYS A 14 -19.93 12.74 -5.56
CA LYS A 14 -19.52 14.07 -6.01
C LYS A 14 -18.69 14.74 -4.92
N SER A 15 -17.49 15.19 -5.26
CA SER A 15 -16.63 15.94 -4.33
C SER A 15 -16.97 17.43 -4.28
N SER A 16 -17.67 17.94 -5.31
CA SER A 16 -18.14 19.32 -5.35
C SER A 16 -19.53 19.42 -5.97
N ARG A 17 -20.30 20.42 -5.52
CA ARG A 17 -21.55 20.83 -6.16
C ARG A 17 -21.24 21.99 -7.08
N ARG A 18 -20.92 21.68 -8.33
CA ARG A 18 -20.51 22.69 -9.29
C ARG A 18 -21.68 23.62 -9.60
N ALA A 19 -21.53 24.90 -9.27
CA ALA A 19 -22.44 25.97 -9.67
C ALA A 19 -21.95 26.73 -10.92
N GLU A 20 -20.64 26.65 -11.22
CA GLU A 20 -20.01 27.28 -12.37
C GLU A 20 -18.95 26.36 -13.00
N VAL A 21 -18.86 26.31 -14.34
CA VAL A 21 -17.79 25.56 -15.05
C VAL A 21 -16.49 26.35 -15.14
N SER A 22 -16.60 27.67 -15.19
CA SER A 22 -15.54 28.67 -15.17
C SER A 22 -16.12 29.91 -14.51
N THR A 23 -15.29 30.79 -13.96
CA THR A 23 -15.74 32.03 -13.31
C THR A 23 -16.76 32.78 -14.17
N GLY A 24 -17.98 32.95 -13.66
CA GLY A 24 -19.08 33.64 -14.34
C GLY A 24 -19.83 32.81 -15.38
N VAL A 25 -19.48 31.53 -15.57
CA VAL A 25 -20.17 30.59 -16.47
C VAL A 25 -20.96 29.59 -15.64
N ALA A 26 -22.21 29.94 -15.35
CA ALA A 26 -23.10 29.13 -14.52
C ALA A 26 -23.41 27.76 -15.14
N THR A 27 -23.46 26.73 -14.30
CA THR A 27 -24.04 25.42 -14.65
C THR A 27 -25.55 25.46 -14.48
N ALA A 28 -26.27 24.62 -15.22
CA ALA A 28 -27.69 24.41 -14.95
C ALA A 28 -27.93 23.85 -13.54
N ALA A 29 -29.04 24.23 -12.89
CA ALA A 29 -29.38 23.82 -11.52
C ALA A 29 -29.33 22.30 -11.29
N ARG A 30 -29.64 21.51 -12.32
CA ARG A 30 -29.58 20.04 -12.32
C ARG A 30 -28.22 19.44 -11.93
N TYR A 31 -27.13 20.19 -12.05
CA TYR A 31 -25.78 19.77 -11.63
C TYR A 31 -25.55 19.93 -10.12
N GLN A 32 -26.35 20.73 -9.43
CA GLN A 32 -26.15 21.07 -8.02
C GLN A 32 -26.75 20.03 -7.05
N ASP A 33 -27.77 19.29 -7.50
CA ASP A 33 -28.52 18.33 -6.68
C ASP A 33 -28.00 16.88 -6.77
N LEU A 34 -26.99 16.64 -7.61
CA LEU A 34 -26.40 15.30 -7.75
C LEU A 34 -25.34 15.10 -6.65
N ALA A 35 -25.64 14.26 -5.65
CA ALA A 35 -24.68 13.89 -4.61
C ALA A 35 -23.89 12.62 -4.94
N SER A 36 -24.54 11.64 -5.56
CA SER A 36 -23.94 10.36 -5.94
C SER A 36 -24.59 9.79 -7.19
N LEU A 37 -23.91 8.85 -7.82
CA LEU A 37 -24.38 8.13 -9.00
C LEU A 37 -23.99 6.65 -8.91
N ASP A 38 -24.96 5.75 -9.07
CA ASP A 38 -24.69 4.33 -9.26
C ASP A 38 -24.26 4.08 -10.71
N LEU A 39 -23.02 3.64 -10.88
CA LEU A 39 -22.42 3.36 -12.18
C LEU A 39 -22.61 1.90 -12.61
N THR A 40 -23.04 1.02 -11.70
CA THR A 40 -23.20 -0.42 -11.94
C THR A 40 -24.08 -0.74 -13.15
N PRO A 41 -25.25 -0.08 -13.36
CA PRO A 41 -26.12 -0.35 -14.52
C PRO A 41 -25.53 0.07 -15.87
N TYR A 42 -24.44 0.83 -15.87
CA TYR A 42 -23.79 1.35 -17.08
C TYR A 42 -22.55 0.54 -17.47
N LEU A 43 -22.16 -0.47 -16.69
CA LEU A 43 -21.09 -1.39 -17.06
C LEU A 43 -21.45 -2.13 -18.35
N SER A 44 -20.50 -2.24 -19.27
CA SER A 44 -20.69 -2.94 -20.54
C SER A 44 -20.24 -4.40 -20.45
N ASP A 45 -20.98 -5.31 -21.09
CA ASP A 45 -20.72 -6.77 -21.10
C ASP A 45 -19.32 -7.16 -21.60
N GLY A 46 -18.71 -6.34 -22.45
CA GLY A 46 -17.41 -6.62 -23.07
C GLY A 46 -16.19 -5.99 -22.39
N ALA A 47 -16.37 -5.16 -21.36
CA ALA A 47 -15.25 -4.41 -20.78
C ALA A 47 -15.04 -4.74 -19.30
N PRO A 48 -13.80 -5.06 -18.90
CA PRO A 48 -13.52 -5.39 -17.52
C PRO A 48 -13.50 -4.14 -16.62
N VAL A 49 -14.00 -4.30 -15.40
CA VAL A 49 -13.69 -3.45 -14.27
C VAL A 49 -12.39 -3.94 -13.66
N ARG A 50 -11.39 -3.06 -13.59
CA ARG A 50 -10.07 -3.37 -13.05
C ARG A 50 -9.78 -2.48 -11.86
N VAL A 51 -9.39 -3.09 -10.75
CA VAL A 51 -8.83 -2.40 -9.58
C VAL A 51 -7.54 -3.12 -9.19
N GLY A 52 -6.49 -2.38 -8.86
CA GLY A 52 -5.20 -2.95 -8.51
C GLY A 52 -4.46 -2.14 -7.46
N LYS A 53 -3.77 -2.82 -6.55
CA LYS A 53 -3.06 -2.23 -5.41
C LYS A 53 -1.72 -2.90 -5.20
N SER A 54 -0.77 -2.13 -4.67
CA SER A 54 0.58 -2.58 -4.37
C SER A 54 1.06 -2.00 -3.04
N VAL A 55 1.87 -2.75 -2.31
CA VAL A 55 2.66 -2.22 -1.18
C VAL A 55 3.95 -1.52 -1.62
N ARG A 56 4.23 -1.54 -2.94
CA ARG A 56 5.43 -0.95 -3.56
C ARG A 56 5.13 0.30 -4.38
N GLU A 57 3.84 0.66 -4.54
CA GLU A 57 3.41 1.81 -5.31
C GLU A 57 2.68 2.81 -4.41
N PRO A 58 2.80 4.12 -4.69
CA PRO A 58 2.19 5.16 -3.88
C PRO A 58 0.66 5.18 -3.88
N ALA A 59 0.05 4.65 -4.93
CA ALA A 59 -1.39 4.64 -5.10
C ALA A 59 -1.80 3.43 -5.94
N GLY A 60 -2.86 2.74 -5.52
CA GLY A 60 -3.56 1.79 -6.37
C GLY A 60 -4.23 2.48 -7.56
N ALA A 61 -4.47 1.72 -8.62
CA ALA A 61 -5.07 2.20 -9.85
C ALA A 61 -6.37 1.44 -10.17
N TRP A 62 -7.28 2.11 -10.88
CA TRP A 62 -8.51 1.49 -11.35
C TRP A 62 -8.92 2.02 -12.72
N SER A 63 -9.67 1.21 -13.45
CA SER A 63 -10.28 1.60 -14.72
C SER A 63 -11.59 0.85 -14.97
N ILE A 64 -12.53 1.55 -15.58
CA ILE A 64 -13.83 1.01 -16.01
C ILE A 64 -14.21 1.57 -17.38
N SER A 65 -14.96 0.80 -18.14
CA SER A 65 -15.66 1.29 -19.33
C SER A 65 -17.16 1.23 -19.12
N LEU A 66 -17.82 2.32 -19.47
CA LEU A 66 -19.24 2.55 -19.26
C LEU A 66 -19.90 2.82 -20.60
N VAL A 67 -21.11 2.29 -20.79
CA VAL A 67 -21.97 2.69 -21.90
C VAL A 67 -22.50 4.08 -21.59
N ASP A 68 -22.22 5.04 -22.47
CA ASP A 68 -22.65 6.42 -22.26
C ASP A 68 -24.14 6.56 -22.56
N ARG A 69 -24.93 6.68 -21.50
CA ARG A 69 -26.38 6.87 -21.54
C ARG A 69 -26.79 8.07 -20.72
N MET A 70 -27.97 8.59 -21.04
CA MET A 70 -28.58 9.66 -20.27
C MET A 70 -28.94 9.15 -18.87
N VAL A 71 -28.49 9.85 -17.83
CA VAL A 71 -28.92 9.62 -16.45
C VAL A 71 -30.32 10.22 -16.28
N PRO A 72 -31.39 9.42 -16.09
CA PRO A 72 -32.76 9.92 -16.20
C PRO A 72 -33.10 11.04 -15.22
N LYS A 73 -32.52 11.01 -14.01
CA LYS A 73 -32.75 12.04 -12.97
C LYS A 73 -32.24 13.42 -13.34
N VAL A 74 -31.18 13.48 -14.16
CA VAL A 74 -30.49 14.73 -14.51
C VAL A 74 -30.70 15.09 -15.98
N GLY A 75 -31.03 14.12 -16.83
CA GLY A 75 -31.19 14.35 -18.27
C GLY A 75 -29.86 14.60 -18.99
N GLU A 76 -28.75 14.09 -18.45
CA GLU A 76 -27.41 14.31 -19.01
C GLU A 76 -26.59 13.04 -19.18
N SER A 77 -25.58 13.11 -20.05
CA SER A 77 -24.62 12.02 -20.29
C SER A 77 -23.70 11.78 -19.09
N LEU A 78 -23.26 10.54 -18.89
CA LEU A 78 -22.28 10.21 -17.83
C LEU A 78 -21.00 11.03 -17.97
N TYR A 79 -20.54 11.26 -19.20
CA TYR A 79 -19.34 12.04 -19.50
C TYR A 79 -19.42 13.46 -18.93
N ALA A 80 -20.61 14.06 -18.96
CA ALA A 80 -20.82 15.42 -18.47
C ALA A 80 -20.96 15.49 -16.95
N LEU A 81 -21.32 14.38 -16.28
CA LEU A 81 -21.60 14.33 -14.85
C LEU A 81 -20.41 13.87 -14.00
N ILE A 82 -19.58 12.99 -14.57
CA ILE A 82 -18.36 12.51 -13.92
C ILE A 82 -17.27 13.57 -14.11
N GLU A 83 -16.64 13.97 -13.01
CA GLU A 83 -15.59 14.99 -13.00
C GLU A 83 -14.29 14.44 -12.40
N PRO A 84 -13.12 14.97 -12.82
CA PRO A 84 -11.88 14.70 -12.12
C PRO A 84 -12.00 15.07 -10.63
N MET A 85 -11.42 14.24 -9.77
CA MET A 85 -11.52 14.33 -8.30
C MET A 85 -12.90 14.03 -7.72
N ASP A 86 -13.88 13.56 -8.49
CA ASP A 86 -15.01 12.84 -7.91
C ASP A 86 -14.51 11.56 -7.26
N MET A 87 -15.14 11.19 -6.15
CA MET A 87 -14.84 9.98 -5.42
C MET A 87 -15.53 8.77 -6.06
N VAL A 88 -14.90 7.61 -5.94
CA VAL A 88 -15.49 6.33 -6.37
C VAL A 88 -15.30 5.28 -5.30
N GLU A 89 -16.29 4.40 -5.17
CA GLU A 89 -16.25 3.22 -4.33
C GLU A 89 -16.55 1.98 -5.19
N PHE A 90 -15.64 1.00 -5.12
CA PHE A 90 -15.79 -0.31 -5.71
C PHE A 90 -16.06 -1.33 -4.61
N ARG A 91 -17.15 -2.09 -4.76
CA ARG A 91 -17.44 -3.26 -3.94
C ARG A 91 -17.56 -4.48 -4.82
N LEU A 92 -16.96 -5.58 -4.39
CA LEU A 92 -16.88 -6.79 -5.19
C LEU A 92 -16.87 -8.01 -4.28
N ALA A 93 -17.65 -9.04 -4.62
CA ALA A 93 -17.54 -10.35 -3.98
C ALA A 93 -17.63 -11.47 -5.01
N HIS A 94 -16.85 -12.52 -4.82
CA HIS A 94 -16.96 -13.74 -5.62
C HIS A 94 -18.21 -14.57 -5.28
N ASN A 95 -18.71 -14.43 -4.06
CA ASN A 95 -19.87 -15.11 -3.54
C ASN A 95 -20.62 -14.19 -2.56
N PRO A 96 -21.63 -13.43 -3.03
CA PRO A 96 -22.40 -12.51 -2.19
C PRO A 96 -23.16 -13.21 -1.05
N ALA A 97 -23.37 -14.52 -1.15
CA ALA A 97 -24.03 -15.32 -0.12
C ALA A 97 -23.07 -15.78 0.99
N ASP A 98 -21.81 -15.36 0.98
CA ASP A 98 -20.90 -15.59 2.10
C ASP A 98 -21.48 -14.97 3.40
N PRO A 99 -21.53 -15.71 4.52
CA PRO A 99 -22.01 -15.19 5.80
C PRO A 99 -21.36 -13.88 6.24
N ASP A 100 -20.09 -13.64 5.87
CA ASP A 100 -19.37 -12.41 6.19
C ASP A 100 -20.01 -11.17 5.55
N TYR A 101 -20.83 -11.37 4.51
CA TYR A 101 -21.52 -10.31 3.78
C TYR A 101 -23.01 -10.21 4.14
N ALA A 102 -23.48 -10.91 5.18
CA ALA A 102 -24.86 -10.80 5.62
C ALA A 102 -25.24 -9.34 5.90
N GLY A 103 -26.33 -8.87 5.28
CA GLY A 103 -26.73 -7.47 5.37
C GLY A 103 -27.10 -7.07 6.81
N ALA A 104 -26.42 -6.06 7.35
CA ALA A 104 -26.78 -5.44 8.63
C ALA A 104 -27.99 -4.49 8.42
N SER A 105 -29.20 -4.99 8.68
CA SER A 105 -30.46 -4.23 8.86
C SER A 105 -30.90 -3.30 7.70
N GLY A 106 -32.10 -3.54 7.16
CA GLY A 106 -32.74 -2.62 6.17
C GLY A 106 -33.23 -3.27 4.87
N GLY A 107 -33.42 -4.59 4.83
CA GLY A 107 -34.03 -5.29 3.69
C GLY A 107 -33.08 -5.67 2.55
N ARG A 108 -31.78 -5.36 2.63
CA ARG A 108 -30.76 -5.91 1.73
C ARG A 108 -30.32 -7.31 2.19
N ARG A 109 -30.25 -8.26 1.25
CA ARG A 109 -29.82 -9.65 1.53
C ARG A 109 -28.34 -9.75 1.89
N TYR A 110 -27.49 -8.90 1.32
CA TYR A 110 -26.05 -8.85 1.56
C TYR A 110 -25.50 -7.43 1.41
N GLN A 111 -24.32 -7.16 1.98
CA GLN A 111 -23.51 -5.97 1.75
C GLN A 111 -22.14 -6.39 1.23
N LEU A 112 -21.85 -6.05 -0.04
CA LEU A 112 -20.58 -6.40 -0.66
C LEU A 112 -19.41 -5.68 0.04
N PRO A 113 -18.24 -6.33 0.18
CA PRO A 113 -17.07 -5.71 0.79
C PRO A 113 -16.47 -4.67 -0.16
N VAL A 114 -15.84 -3.65 0.44
CA VAL A 114 -15.14 -2.60 -0.32
C VAL A 114 -13.78 -3.13 -0.73
N VAL A 115 -13.48 -3.07 -2.02
CA VAL A 115 -12.17 -3.48 -2.57
C VAL A 115 -11.29 -2.30 -2.93
N MET A 116 -11.89 -1.14 -3.23
CA MET A 116 -11.15 0.09 -3.48
C MET A 116 -12.02 1.33 -3.29
N ARG A 117 -11.43 2.38 -2.72
CA ARG A 117 -11.96 3.75 -2.80
C ARG A 117 -10.93 4.67 -3.40
N GLY A 118 -11.36 5.62 -4.22
CA GLY A 118 -10.42 6.48 -4.92
C GLY A 118 -11.05 7.70 -5.57
N PHE A 119 -10.27 8.31 -6.47
CA PHE A 119 -10.63 9.52 -7.18
C PHE A 119 -10.52 9.33 -8.69
N VAL A 120 -11.49 9.87 -9.41
CA VAL A 120 -11.43 10.00 -10.87
C VAL A 120 -10.21 10.84 -11.24
N SER A 121 -9.42 10.36 -12.19
CA SER A 121 -8.26 11.09 -12.71
C SER A 121 -8.43 11.47 -14.17
N SER A 122 -9.02 10.59 -14.98
CA SER A 122 -9.27 10.87 -16.39
C SER A 122 -10.59 10.27 -16.85
N ILE A 123 -11.25 10.98 -17.76
CA ILE A 123 -12.49 10.58 -18.39
C ILE A 123 -12.28 10.75 -19.90
N THR A 124 -12.50 9.68 -20.66
CA THR A 124 -12.37 9.69 -22.12
C THR A 124 -13.67 9.22 -22.72
N ARG A 125 -14.24 9.99 -23.65
CA ARG A 125 -15.47 9.63 -24.36
C ARG A 125 -15.15 9.29 -25.82
N SER A 126 -15.48 8.08 -26.22
CA SER A 126 -15.43 7.64 -27.62
C SER A 126 -16.83 7.63 -28.21
N ARG A 127 -16.94 8.03 -29.48
CA ARG A 127 -18.18 8.06 -30.25
C ARG A 127 -17.88 7.50 -31.64
N SER A 128 -18.65 6.53 -32.07
CA SER A 128 -18.55 5.94 -33.41
C SER A 128 -19.94 5.70 -33.99
N MET A 129 -19.99 5.47 -35.30
CA MET A 129 -21.18 5.01 -36.00
C MET A 129 -20.88 3.59 -36.49
N GLU A 130 -21.59 2.59 -35.97
CA GLU A 130 -21.39 1.18 -36.31
C GLU A 130 -22.71 0.63 -36.86
N GLY A 131 -22.70 0.14 -38.10
CA GLY A 131 -23.92 -0.35 -38.77
C GLY A 131 -25.04 0.70 -38.91
N GLY A 132 -24.72 2.00 -38.88
CA GLY A 132 -25.70 3.09 -38.92
C GLY A 132 -26.30 3.47 -37.55
N ALA A 133 -25.92 2.78 -36.48
CA ALA A 133 -26.30 3.11 -35.11
C ALA A 133 -25.17 3.87 -34.39
N PRO A 134 -25.50 4.88 -33.56
CA PRO A 134 -24.50 5.56 -32.75
C PRO A 134 -24.03 4.66 -31.59
N SER A 135 -22.73 4.43 -31.51
CA SER A 135 -22.07 3.79 -30.37
C SER A 135 -21.34 4.83 -29.55
N ARG A 136 -21.53 4.81 -28.23
CA ARG A 136 -20.94 5.79 -27.29
C ARG A 136 -20.45 5.07 -26.06
N MET A 137 -19.19 5.27 -25.73
CA MET A 137 -18.54 4.66 -24.58
C MET A 137 -17.71 5.70 -23.84
N ILE A 138 -17.64 5.54 -22.53
CA ILE A 138 -16.75 6.33 -21.67
C ILE A 138 -15.79 5.39 -20.97
N GLN A 139 -14.52 5.72 -21.02
CA GLN A 139 -13.50 5.11 -20.18
C GLN A 139 -13.18 6.07 -19.03
N VAL A 140 -13.32 5.58 -17.81
CA VAL A 140 -12.98 6.32 -16.60
C VAL A 140 -11.87 5.58 -15.90
N SER A 141 -10.83 6.30 -15.50
CA SER A 141 -9.75 5.73 -14.73
C SER A 141 -9.30 6.68 -13.64
N GLY A 142 -8.69 6.11 -12.62
CA GLY A 142 -8.26 6.85 -11.46
C GLY A 142 -7.34 6.07 -10.57
N HIS A 143 -7.11 6.65 -9.41
CA HIS A 143 -6.25 6.11 -8.38
C HIS A 143 -7.00 6.06 -7.06
N ASP A 144 -6.52 5.26 -6.11
CA ASP A 144 -7.04 5.23 -4.75
C ASP A 144 -6.68 6.51 -3.97
N PHE A 145 -6.93 6.51 -2.66
CA PHE A 145 -6.60 7.64 -1.78
C PHE A 145 -5.09 7.97 -1.74
N GLY A 146 -4.21 7.09 -2.24
CA GLY A 146 -2.77 7.33 -2.35
C GLY A 146 -2.45 8.47 -3.29
N LYS A 147 -3.37 8.76 -4.24
CA LYS A 147 -3.31 9.96 -5.07
C LYS A 147 -3.14 11.23 -4.25
N ILE A 148 -3.79 11.34 -3.10
CA ILE A 148 -3.69 12.51 -2.22
C ILE A 148 -2.24 12.68 -1.74
N LEU A 149 -1.59 11.60 -1.35
CA LEU A 149 -0.18 11.62 -0.92
C LEU A 149 0.78 11.97 -2.05
N GLN A 150 0.40 11.73 -3.32
CA GLN A 150 1.19 12.08 -4.50
C GLN A 150 1.01 13.54 -4.93
N ILE A 151 -0.22 14.07 -4.90
CA ILE A 151 -0.49 15.45 -5.34
C ILE A 151 0.02 16.49 -4.34
N PHE A 152 0.03 16.15 -3.04
CA PHE A 152 0.59 17.04 -2.02
C PHE A 152 2.09 17.08 -2.12
N ARG A 153 2.63 18.26 -2.44
CA ARG A 153 4.06 18.52 -2.46
C ARG A 153 4.46 19.44 -1.32
N ILE A 154 5.59 19.14 -0.72
CA ILE A 154 6.23 19.94 0.32
C ILE A 154 7.13 20.95 -0.39
N TYR A 155 6.92 22.24 -0.14
CA TYR A 155 7.77 23.31 -0.62
C TYR A 155 8.27 24.12 0.57
N TYR A 156 9.56 24.41 0.65
CA TYR A 156 10.14 25.35 1.62
C TYR A 156 10.41 26.69 0.93
N LEU A 157 9.37 27.52 0.77
CA LEU A 157 9.50 28.87 0.22
C LEU A 157 9.60 29.91 1.34
N ASN A 158 10.43 30.93 1.13
CA ASN A 158 10.50 32.11 1.99
C ASN A 158 9.36 33.06 1.60
N ASN A 159 8.41 33.34 2.52
CA ASN A 159 7.29 34.29 2.33
C ASN A 159 6.32 34.01 1.17
N SER A 160 5.82 32.78 0.99
CA SER A 160 4.73 32.51 0.04
C SER A 160 3.43 32.11 0.74
N VAL A 161 2.37 32.88 0.50
CA VAL A 161 1.00 32.72 1.05
C VAL A 161 0.38 31.33 0.76
N VAL A 162 0.84 30.63 -0.29
CA VAL A 162 0.29 29.32 -0.73
C VAL A 162 1.04 28.11 -0.12
N GLY A 163 2.09 28.34 0.68
CA GLY A 163 2.85 27.29 1.39
C GLY A 163 2.86 27.42 2.92
N ASP A 164 2.39 28.53 3.47
CA ASP A 164 2.52 28.85 4.91
C ASP A 164 1.81 27.86 5.84
N ASN A 165 0.81 27.08 5.38
CA ASN A 165 0.11 26.11 6.22
C ASN A 165 0.89 24.79 6.41
N ILE A 166 1.59 24.28 5.38
CA ILE A 166 2.41 23.06 5.50
C ILE A 166 3.75 23.41 6.14
N ILE A 167 4.35 24.52 5.68
CA ILE A 167 5.60 25.02 6.22
C ILE A 167 5.42 25.49 7.66
N GLY A 168 4.32 26.16 8.02
CA GLY A 168 4.05 26.64 9.38
C GLY A 168 3.95 25.50 10.40
N GLU A 169 3.20 24.44 10.07
CA GLU A 169 2.99 23.27 10.94
C GLU A 169 4.21 22.33 10.99
N LEU A 170 5.00 22.20 9.92
CA LEU A 170 6.29 21.47 9.97
C LEU A 170 7.44 22.33 10.55
N LYS A 171 7.37 23.67 10.46
CA LYS A 171 8.25 24.59 11.21
C LYS A 171 8.04 24.48 12.73
N PHE A 172 6.90 23.96 13.21
CA PHE A 172 6.74 23.65 14.65
C PHE A 172 7.73 22.60 15.13
N PHE A 173 8.09 21.62 14.29
CA PHE A 173 9.10 20.59 14.59
C PHE A 173 10.51 21.18 14.77
N HIS A 174 10.78 22.33 14.15
CA HIS A 174 12.09 23.01 14.20
C HIS A 174 12.16 24.18 15.20
N LYS A 175 11.06 24.91 15.44
CA LYS A 175 11.10 26.25 16.07
C LYS A 175 10.44 26.37 17.46
N TYR A 176 9.56 25.42 17.85
CA TYR A 176 8.71 25.59 19.04
C TYR A 176 8.55 24.34 19.93
N ALA A 177 9.52 23.42 19.95
CA ALA A 177 9.72 22.69 21.20
C ALA A 177 9.98 23.75 22.27
N GLY A 178 9.14 23.81 23.31
CA GLY A 178 9.41 24.69 24.46
C GLY A 178 10.81 24.41 24.99
N MET A 179 11.42 25.35 25.71
CA MET A 179 12.66 25.07 26.43
C MET A 179 12.45 23.81 27.29
N GLY A 180 13.06 22.68 26.91
CA GLY A 180 12.92 21.39 27.59
C GLY A 180 12.09 20.32 26.87
N ASP A 181 11.44 20.60 25.73
CA ASP A 181 10.66 19.60 24.99
C ASP A 181 11.52 18.76 24.03
N ALA A 182 11.14 17.49 23.85
CA ALA A 182 11.75 16.59 22.88
C ALA A 182 11.57 17.13 21.45
N LYS A 183 12.67 17.39 20.73
CA LYS A 183 12.60 17.85 19.32
C LYS A 183 12.53 16.68 18.33
N MET A 184 12.82 15.46 18.76
CA MET A 184 12.61 14.25 17.97
C MET A 184 11.23 13.66 18.30
N MET A 185 10.57 13.09 17.30
CA MET A 185 9.26 12.44 17.43
C MET A 185 9.39 10.96 17.12
N THR A 186 8.60 10.12 17.79
CA THR A 186 8.43 8.74 17.34
C THR A 186 7.78 8.71 15.95
N ALA A 187 7.99 7.64 15.20
CA ALA A 187 7.35 7.45 13.89
C ALA A 187 5.82 7.61 13.97
N VAL A 188 5.21 7.07 15.03
CA VAL A 188 3.76 7.15 15.27
C VAL A 188 3.31 8.60 15.45
N GLU A 189 3.95 9.34 16.36
CA GLU A 189 3.65 10.76 16.60
C GLU A 189 3.83 11.59 15.31
N PHE A 190 4.89 11.33 14.56
CA PHE A 190 5.22 12.04 13.33
C PHE A 190 4.18 11.80 12.21
N VAL A 191 3.82 10.55 11.95
CA VAL A 191 2.81 10.21 10.93
C VAL A 191 1.45 10.80 11.31
N ASN A 192 1.06 10.71 12.59
CA ASN A 192 -0.18 11.32 13.08
C ASN A 192 -0.20 12.83 12.82
N LEU A 193 0.90 13.52 13.14
CA LEU A 193 1.04 14.95 12.89
C LEU A 193 0.87 15.29 11.40
N VAL A 194 1.57 14.58 10.52
CA VAL A 194 1.49 14.81 9.07
C VAL A 194 0.06 14.56 8.56
N LEU A 195 -0.57 13.47 8.99
CA LEU A 195 -1.94 13.19 8.57
C LEU A 195 -2.93 14.23 9.09
N ASP A 196 -2.92 14.55 10.38
CA ASP A 196 -3.92 15.44 10.97
C ASP A 196 -3.79 16.88 10.49
N LYS A 197 -2.56 17.38 10.36
CA LYS A 197 -2.31 18.79 10.03
C LYS A 197 -2.33 19.07 8.54
N VAL A 198 -1.96 18.10 7.71
CA VAL A 198 -1.82 18.28 6.26
C VAL A 198 -2.88 17.49 5.49
N VAL A 199 -2.87 16.17 5.59
CA VAL A 199 -3.64 15.29 4.69
C VAL A 199 -5.13 15.31 5.02
N ASN A 200 -5.49 15.05 6.28
CA ASN A 200 -6.87 14.92 6.74
C ASN A 200 -7.62 16.25 6.68
N ARG A 201 -6.93 17.38 6.90
CA ARG A 201 -7.52 18.71 6.71
C ARG A 201 -8.00 18.93 5.26
N TYR A 202 -7.23 18.46 4.29
CA TYR A 202 -7.63 18.53 2.89
C TYR A 202 -8.75 17.55 2.54
N ILE A 203 -8.66 16.30 2.99
CA ILE A 203 -9.71 15.29 2.72
C ILE A 203 -11.05 15.77 3.30
N ALA A 204 -11.05 16.30 4.52
CA ALA A 204 -12.26 16.87 5.13
C ALA A 204 -12.84 18.02 4.28
N ALA A 205 -12.02 18.91 3.76
CA ALA A 205 -12.47 19.99 2.87
C ALA A 205 -13.02 19.47 1.54
N LEU A 206 -12.37 18.45 0.95
CA LEU A 206 -12.78 17.82 -0.31
C LEU A 206 -14.11 17.05 -0.18
N THR A 207 -14.39 16.54 1.02
CA THR A 207 -15.56 15.69 1.29
C THR A 207 -16.72 16.44 1.95
N LEU A 208 -16.60 17.77 2.13
CA LEU A 208 -17.59 18.60 2.81
C LEU A 208 -19.02 18.47 2.23
N TYR A 209 -19.13 18.22 0.92
CA TYR A 209 -20.41 18.11 0.21
C TYR A 209 -20.83 16.67 -0.08
N ALA A 210 -20.03 15.70 0.35
CA ALA A 210 -20.21 14.29 0.08
C ALA A 210 -21.03 13.58 1.17
N ASP A 211 -21.63 14.31 2.11
CA ASP A 211 -22.48 13.77 3.18
C ASP A 211 -23.99 13.85 2.89
N GLY A 212 -24.74 12.91 3.49
CA GLY A 212 -26.20 12.92 3.51
C GLY A 212 -26.85 11.61 3.08
N SER A 213 -28.16 11.49 3.35
CA SER A 213 -28.95 10.28 3.05
C SER A 213 -28.99 9.90 1.55
N GLY A 214 -28.71 10.85 0.65
CA GLY A 214 -28.65 10.63 -0.80
C GLY A 214 -27.35 10.03 -1.34
N VAL A 215 -26.33 9.82 -0.50
CA VAL A 215 -25.00 9.31 -0.91
C VAL A 215 -24.95 7.79 -0.90
N GLY A 216 -25.68 7.17 0.04
CA GLY A 216 -25.83 5.71 0.15
C GLY A 216 -24.54 4.94 0.50
N SER A 217 -23.46 5.64 0.86
CA SER A 217 -22.11 5.11 1.13
C SER A 217 -21.49 5.77 2.36
N SER A 218 -20.57 5.08 3.03
CA SER A 218 -19.66 5.71 4.01
C SER A 218 -18.62 6.53 3.24
N VAL A 219 -18.61 7.85 3.50
CA VAL A 219 -17.64 8.77 2.91
C VAL A 219 -16.38 8.81 3.77
N VAL A 220 -15.23 8.86 3.10
CA VAL A 220 -13.93 8.87 3.75
C VAL A 220 -13.52 10.32 4.03
N HIS A 221 -13.64 10.76 5.27
CA HIS A 221 -13.27 12.13 5.68
C HIS A 221 -11.83 12.26 6.15
N LYS A 222 -11.18 11.14 6.48
CA LYS A 222 -9.80 11.08 6.96
C LYS A 222 -9.16 9.75 6.64
N LEU A 223 -7.84 9.75 6.55
CA LEU A 223 -7.04 8.53 6.65
C LEU A 223 -6.78 8.24 8.13
N THR A 224 -7.02 7.00 8.54
CA THR A 224 -6.70 6.53 9.88
C THR A 224 -5.25 6.01 9.90
N PRO A 225 -4.36 6.58 10.72
CA PRO A 225 -2.99 6.05 10.85
C PRO A 225 -2.98 4.71 11.59
N GLU A 226 -2.33 3.71 11.00
CA GLU A 226 -2.00 2.42 11.62
C GLU A 226 -0.48 2.25 11.55
N VAL A 227 0.23 2.76 12.56
CA VAL A 227 1.70 2.80 12.58
C VAL A 227 2.22 1.87 13.67
N SER A 228 3.05 0.89 13.30
CA SER A 228 3.65 -0.07 14.23
C SER A 228 5.19 -0.13 14.15
N ILE A 229 5.80 0.67 13.28
CA ILE A 229 7.26 0.69 13.15
C ILE A 229 7.93 1.32 14.39
N PRO A 230 9.05 0.74 14.85
CA PRO A 230 9.91 1.40 15.83
C PRO A 230 10.74 2.49 15.16
N GLY A 231 11.11 3.50 15.94
CA GLY A 231 12.12 4.49 15.64
C GLY A 231 11.64 5.94 15.80
N THR A 232 12.60 6.85 15.86
CA THR A 232 12.39 8.30 15.93
C THR A 232 12.82 8.99 14.65
N VAL A 233 12.11 10.07 14.34
CA VAL A 233 12.36 10.98 13.22
C VAL A 233 13.13 12.18 13.74
N ASP A 234 14.18 12.55 13.00
CA ASP A 234 15.03 13.70 13.29
C ASP A 234 14.59 14.95 12.48
N PRO A 235 14.50 16.14 13.12
CA PRO A 235 14.24 17.41 12.44
C PRO A 235 15.24 17.79 11.35
N GLY A 236 16.51 17.45 11.51
CA GLY A 236 17.53 17.65 10.48
C GLY A 236 17.15 16.92 9.20
N THR A 237 16.77 15.64 9.29
CA THR A 237 16.28 14.85 8.14
C THR A 237 15.09 15.53 7.47
N VAL A 238 14.07 15.93 8.24
CA VAL A 238 12.87 16.60 7.72
C VAL A 238 13.22 17.86 6.93
N ALA A 239 14.14 18.69 7.45
CA ALA A 239 14.51 19.96 6.82
C ALA A 239 15.24 19.80 5.47
N THR A 240 15.82 18.63 5.18
CA THR A 240 16.47 18.37 3.89
C THR A 240 15.49 18.10 2.75
N MET A 241 14.23 17.78 3.07
CA MET A 241 13.27 17.27 2.09
C MET A 241 12.44 18.38 1.44
N ASN A 242 12.94 18.97 0.36
CA ASN A 242 12.23 20.01 -0.40
C ASN A 242 11.69 19.48 -1.75
N GLU A 243 10.58 20.05 -2.21
CA GLU A 243 9.93 19.75 -3.50
C GLU A 243 9.49 18.30 -3.72
N VAL A 244 9.37 17.51 -2.66
CA VAL A 244 8.93 16.11 -2.71
C VAL A 244 7.43 15.97 -2.44
N SER A 245 6.81 14.88 -2.90
CA SER A 245 5.45 14.56 -2.48
C SER A 245 5.40 14.09 -1.03
N VAL A 246 4.25 14.15 -0.37
CA VAL A 246 4.06 13.61 0.99
C VAL A 246 4.37 12.11 1.02
N TYR A 247 4.03 11.37 -0.03
CA TYR A 247 4.41 9.96 -0.14
C TYR A 247 5.93 9.79 -0.13
N GLN A 248 6.66 10.53 -0.97
CA GLN A 248 8.12 10.44 -1.05
C GLN A 248 8.78 10.86 0.27
N PHE A 249 8.23 11.91 0.89
CA PHE A 249 8.65 12.41 2.20
C PHE A 249 8.53 11.35 3.29
N LEU A 250 7.35 10.77 3.47
CA LEU A 250 7.12 9.71 4.45
C LEU A 250 7.92 8.45 4.13
N SER A 251 7.98 8.05 2.86
CA SER A 251 8.71 6.84 2.46
C SER A 251 10.19 6.91 2.78
N HIS A 252 10.80 8.07 2.53
CA HIS A 252 12.22 8.30 2.79
C HIS A 252 12.51 8.34 4.29
N ILE A 253 11.76 9.15 5.05
CA ILE A 253 12.00 9.36 6.48
C ILE A 253 11.72 8.10 7.31
N LEU A 254 10.74 7.30 6.90
CA LEU A 254 10.30 6.13 7.63
C LEU A 254 10.95 4.83 7.12
N ASP A 255 12.02 4.93 6.35
CA ASP A 255 12.76 3.79 5.79
C ASP A 255 11.86 2.74 5.09
N VAL A 256 10.87 3.22 4.33
CA VAL A 256 9.96 2.38 3.54
C VAL A 256 10.70 1.77 2.36
N GLY A 257 10.55 0.46 2.18
CA GLY A 257 11.26 -0.37 1.23
C GLY A 257 12.22 -1.31 1.96
N PRO A 258 13.39 -0.83 2.43
CA PRO A 258 14.40 -1.69 3.04
C PRO A 258 13.96 -2.37 4.33
N PHE A 259 13.25 -1.66 5.21
CA PHE A 259 12.90 -2.19 6.53
C PHE A 259 11.40 -2.22 6.78
N ASN A 260 10.70 -1.22 6.26
CA ASN A 260 9.29 -0.97 6.52
C ASN A 260 8.51 -0.94 5.20
N GLU A 261 7.20 -1.01 5.30
CA GLU A 261 6.30 -0.79 4.17
C GLU A 261 5.19 0.20 4.55
N MET A 262 4.68 0.88 3.54
CA MET A 262 3.60 1.86 3.69
C MET A 262 2.59 1.67 2.56
N TYR A 263 1.32 1.47 2.92
CA TYR A 263 0.25 1.28 1.95
C TYR A 263 -1.11 1.67 2.53
N LEU A 264 -2.12 1.73 1.67
CA LEU A 264 -3.50 2.03 2.06
C LEU A 264 -4.36 0.77 2.08
N ASP A 265 -5.11 0.57 3.17
CA ASP A 265 -6.06 -0.53 3.31
C ASP A 265 -7.50 -0.03 3.41
N GLU A 266 -8.39 -0.62 2.61
CA GLU A 266 -9.83 -0.37 2.66
C GLU A 266 -10.47 -1.11 3.83
N ARG A 267 -11.17 -0.32 4.65
CA ARG A 267 -12.04 -0.79 5.72
C ARG A 267 -13.50 -0.43 5.40
N SER A 268 -14.44 -1.07 6.07
CA SER A 268 -15.87 -0.76 5.89
C SER A 268 -16.19 0.69 6.26
N ASP A 269 -15.53 1.20 7.30
CA ASP A 269 -15.71 2.53 7.91
C ASP A 269 -14.76 3.61 7.39
N GLY A 270 -13.70 3.25 6.65
CA GLY A 270 -12.75 4.25 6.15
C GLY A 270 -11.59 3.67 5.35
N VAL A 271 -10.50 4.45 5.26
CA VAL A 271 -9.24 4.03 4.65
C VAL A 271 -8.14 4.24 5.68
N ALA A 272 -7.34 3.20 5.92
CA ALA A 272 -6.21 3.26 6.83
C ALA A 272 -4.90 3.46 6.06
N LEU A 273 -4.00 4.31 6.57
CA LEU A 273 -2.61 4.36 6.15
C LEU A 273 -1.81 3.45 7.09
N VAL A 274 -1.43 2.29 6.57
CA VAL A 274 -0.65 1.30 7.29
C VAL A 274 0.82 1.59 7.09
N VAL A 275 1.57 1.72 8.19
CA VAL A 275 3.03 1.81 8.19
C VAL A 275 3.56 0.77 9.19
N ARG A 276 4.16 -0.30 8.69
CA ARG A 276 4.61 -1.43 9.53
C ARG A 276 5.96 -1.98 9.07
N PRO A 277 6.66 -2.76 9.91
CA PRO A 277 7.86 -3.44 9.47
C PRO A 277 7.54 -4.46 8.37
N ASN A 278 8.47 -4.71 7.45
CA ASN A 278 8.33 -5.74 6.41
C ASN A 278 7.98 -7.10 7.05
N PRO A 279 6.87 -7.75 6.66
CA PRO A 279 6.37 -8.95 7.33
C PRO A 279 7.04 -10.23 6.85
N PHE A 280 8.35 -10.18 6.67
CA PHE A 280 9.12 -11.29 6.13
C PHE A 280 9.43 -12.33 7.19
N LEU A 281 9.36 -13.58 6.74
CA LEU A 281 9.72 -14.75 7.53
C LEU A 281 11.10 -15.25 7.08
N THR A 282 11.85 -15.83 8.02
CA THR A 282 13.02 -16.64 7.70
C THR A 282 12.62 -17.89 6.92
N ALA A 283 13.59 -18.60 6.32
CA ALA A 283 13.33 -19.87 5.63
C ALA A 283 12.69 -20.94 6.55
N ASN A 284 12.77 -20.78 7.87
CA ASN A 284 12.15 -21.66 8.87
C ASN A 284 10.77 -21.16 9.35
N GLY A 285 10.22 -20.09 8.75
CA GLY A 285 8.91 -19.55 9.08
C GLY A 285 8.85 -18.65 10.31
N THR A 286 9.99 -18.19 10.84
CA THR A 286 10.02 -17.26 11.99
C THR A 286 10.01 -15.81 11.52
N GLU A 287 9.26 -14.92 12.20
CA GLU A 287 9.26 -13.49 11.89
C GLU A 287 10.67 -12.88 12.06
N ILE A 288 11.12 -12.08 11.08
CA ILE A 288 12.43 -11.41 11.14
C ILE A 288 12.37 -10.16 12.01
N GLN A 289 11.24 -9.45 11.97
CA GLN A 289 10.94 -8.27 12.79
C GLN A 289 9.68 -8.57 13.60
N SER A 290 9.64 -8.19 14.88
CA SER A 290 8.49 -8.46 15.74
C SER A 290 7.27 -7.64 15.36
N GLY A 291 6.06 -8.19 15.57
CA GLY A 291 4.81 -7.44 15.42
C GLY A 291 4.42 -7.19 13.97
N THR A 292 4.94 -8.01 13.04
CA THR A 292 4.74 -7.87 11.60
C THR A 292 3.43 -8.43 11.07
N GLY A 293 2.72 -9.26 11.86
CA GLY A 293 1.58 -10.09 11.48
C GLY A 293 0.81 -9.66 10.22
N ALA A 294 1.19 -10.22 9.08
CA ALA A 294 0.42 -10.11 7.85
C ALA A 294 -0.79 -11.05 7.91
N GLU A 295 -1.96 -10.57 7.49
CA GLU A 295 -3.15 -11.41 7.36
C GLU A 295 -2.85 -12.58 6.42
N VAL A 296 -3.26 -13.79 6.81
CA VAL A 296 -3.08 -14.98 5.97
C VAL A 296 -4.40 -15.34 5.32
N VAL A 297 -4.43 -15.31 3.99
CA VAL A 297 -5.57 -15.77 3.19
C VAL A 297 -5.24 -17.16 2.66
N GLU A 298 -6.03 -18.16 3.02
CA GLU A 298 -5.82 -19.54 2.54
C GLU A 298 -6.74 -19.88 1.36
N ILE A 299 -6.15 -20.46 0.31
CA ILE A 299 -6.87 -20.97 -0.86
C ILE A 299 -6.42 -22.40 -1.20
N GLY A 300 -7.31 -23.16 -1.86
CA GLY A 300 -6.96 -24.47 -2.38
C GLY A 300 -6.27 -24.38 -3.74
N ALA A 301 -5.43 -25.35 -4.07
CA ALA A 301 -4.81 -25.46 -5.40
C ALA A 301 -5.83 -25.45 -6.56
N ILE A 302 -7.07 -25.88 -6.33
CA ILE A 302 -8.15 -25.86 -7.34
C ILE A 302 -8.61 -24.45 -7.72
N ASP A 303 -8.33 -23.45 -6.89
CA ASP A 303 -8.66 -22.05 -7.16
C ASP A 303 -7.54 -21.33 -7.92
N VAL A 304 -6.36 -21.96 -8.05
CA VAL A 304 -5.24 -21.45 -8.85
C VAL A 304 -5.44 -21.87 -10.32
N GLU A 305 -5.50 -20.89 -11.22
CA GLU A 305 -5.66 -21.12 -12.66
C GLU A 305 -4.33 -21.24 -13.36
N SER A 306 -3.38 -20.39 -12.97
CA SER A 306 -2.00 -20.44 -13.44
C SER A 306 -1.08 -19.82 -12.41
N ILE A 307 0.12 -20.35 -12.31
CA ILE A 307 1.19 -19.81 -11.47
C ILE A 307 2.50 -19.81 -12.27
N SER A 308 3.28 -18.75 -12.11
CA SER A 308 4.61 -18.61 -12.71
C SER A 308 5.56 -18.24 -11.58
N GLU A 309 6.49 -19.15 -11.28
CA GLU A 309 7.41 -19.04 -10.15
C GLU A 309 8.84 -18.90 -10.66
N THR A 310 9.67 -18.13 -9.96
CA THR A 310 11.07 -17.90 -10.33
C THR A 310 11.94 -17.81 -9.08
N ARG A 311 13.14 -18.38 -9.17
CA ARG A 311 14.22 -18.20 -8.20
C ARG A 311 15.44 -17.64 -8.92
N THR A 312 16.16 -16.74 -8.27
CA THR A 312 17.27 -16.01 -8.88
C THR A 312 18.34 -15.68 -7.86
N ASP A 313 19.58 -15.52 -8.30
CA ASP A 313 20.69 -15.03 -7.49
C ASP A 313 20.79 -13.49 -7.51
N ALA A 314 19.92 -12.79 -8.25
CA ALA A 314 19.98 -11.33 -8.43
C ALA A 314 19.95 -10.55 -7.10
N GLY A 315 19.27 -11.08 -6.08
CA GLY A 315 19.17 -10.49 -4.74
C GLY A 315 20.17 -11.03 -3.72
N VAL A 316 21.16 -11.84 -4.12
CA VAL A 316 22.13 -12.44 -3.20
C VAL A 316 23.22 -11.43 -2.84
N ALA A 317 23.43 -11.26 -1.53
CA ALA A 317 24.54 -10.52 -0.95
C ALA A 317 25.15 -11.32 0.21
N ASN A 318 26.40 -11.04 0.56
CA ASN A 318 27.08 -11.69 1.69
C ASN A 318 27.91 -10.73 2.54
N PHE A 319 27.87 -9.45 2.21
CA PHE A 319 28.31 -8.37 3.08
C PHE A 319 27.18 -7.34 3.17
N TYR A 320 26.58 -7.21 4.35
CA TYR A 320 25.47 -6.31 4.63
C TYR A 320 25.96 -5.09 5.40
N TRP A 321 25.51 -3.92 5.00
CA TRP A 321 25.90 -2.68 5.68
C TRP A 321 24.73 -1.72 5.77
N VAL A 322 24.64 -1.06 6.93
CA VAL A 322 23.68 0.01 7.16
C VAL A 322 24.42 1.25 7.64
N THR A 323 24.18 2.35 6.95
CA THR A 323 24.64 3.69 7.30
C THR A 323 23.47 4.50 7.87
N ASN A 324 23.80 5.60 8.54
CA ASN A 324 22.82 6.58 8.96
C ASN A 324 23.52 7.95 8.99
N GLY A 325 23.59 8.61 7.83
CA GLY A 325 24.40 9.82 7.66
C GLY A 325 23.94 10.98 8.55
N VAL A 326 22.62 11.14 8.70
CA VAL A 326 22.03 12.25 9.46
C VAL A 326 22.38 12.16 10.95
N TRP A 327 22.36 10.96 11.51
CA TRP A 327 22.71 10.76 12.92
C TRP A 327 24.23 10.58 13.12
N GLN A 328 24.97 10.17 12.08
CA GLN A 328 26.44 10.02 12.11
C GLN A 328 27.21 11.35 11.97
N LEU A 329 26.65 12.39 11.36
CA LEU A 329 27.28 13.72 11.28
C LEU A 329 27.50 14.37 12.66
N ILE A 330 26.79 13.89 13.68
CA ILE A 330 27.06 14.27 15.06
C ILE A 330 28.38 13.64 15.54
N GLN A 331 28.81 12.45 15.04
CA GLN A 331 29.97 11.69 15.54
C GLN A 331 30.57 10.69 14.51
N ASN A 332 31.49 11.14 13.64
CA ASN A 332 31.67 10.49 12.33
C ASN A 332 32.90 9.55 12.13
N HIS A 333 33.84 9.41 13.08
CA HIS A 333 35.00 8.51 12.87
C HIS A 333 34.98 7.26 13.75
N SER A 334 34.81 7.42 15.07
CA SER A 334 34.79 6.32 16.04
C SER A 334 33.63 5.35 15.85
N MET A 335 32.50 5.82 15.30
CA MET A 335 31.31 5.01 15.04
C MET A 335 31.50 3.99 13.91
N ARG A 336 32.35 4.28 12.90
CA ARG A 336 32.65 3.30 11.84
C ARG A 336 33.48 2.15 12.41
N GLU A 337 34.53 2.46 13.18
CA GLU A 337 35.39 1.49 13.86
C GLU A 337 34.64 0.66 14.92
N LEU A 338 33.78 1.28 15.73
CA LEU A 338 32.93 0.57 16.70
C LEU A 338 31.85 -0.30 16.02
N SER A 339 31.42 0.07 14.81
CA SER A 339 30.44 -0.73 14.10
C SER A 339 31.04 -2.00 13.47
N GLU A 340 32.37 -2.11 13.42
CA GLU A 340 33.10 -3.34 13.11
C GLU A 340 33.31 -4.22 14.35
N SER A 341 33.08 -3.71 15.57
CA SER A 341 33.19 -4.48 16.82
C SER A 341 31.91 -5.26 17.19
N GLY A 342 30.92 -5.30 16.30
CA GLY A 342 29.72 -6.13 16.45
C GLY A 342 29.99 -7.61 16.18
N ILE A 343 28.94 -8.43 16.26
CA ILE A 343 29.05 -9.85 15.89
C ILE A 343 29.21 -9.93 14.37
N VAL A 344 30.40 -10.29 13.89
CA VAL A 344 30.73 -10.34 12.46
C VAL A 344 29.75 -11.21 11.66
N SER A 345 29.25 -12.30 12.25
CA SER A 345 28.28 -13.19 11.62
C SER A 345 26.90 -12.57 11.38
N ASP A 346 26.59 -11.40 11.96
CA ASP A 346 25.30 -10.73 11.73
C ASP A 346 25.26 -9.94 10.42
N TYR A 347 26.42 -9.67 9.81
CA TYR A 347 26.51 -8.84 8.61
C TYR A 347 27.52 -9.34 7.56
N LEU A 348 28.40 -10.28 7.91
CA LEU A 348 29.34 -10.91 6.99
C LEU A 348 29.06 -12.42 6.95
N LEU A 349 28.51 -12.88 5.82
CA LEU A 349 27.96 -14.23 5.63
C LEU A 349 28.69 -15.02 4.53
N TYR A 350 30.01 -14.92 4.46
CA TYR A 350 30.82 -15.54 3.40
C TYR A 350 30.71 -17.08 3.33
N ASP A 351 30.42 -17.73 4.46
CA ASP A 351 30.32 -19.19 4.54
C ASP A 351 28.86 -19.67 4.67
N TYR A 352 27.87 -18.77 4.63
CA TYR A 352 26.46 -19.14 4.74
C TYR A 352 25.97 -19.84 3.47
N VAL A 353 25.27 -20.97 3.62
CA VAL A 353 24.95 -21.90 2.51
C VAL A 353 24.26 -21.24 1.31
N ASN A 354 23.38 -20.28 1.56
CA ASN A 354 22.54 -19.65 0.54
C ASN A 354 23.14 -18.36 -0.04
N CYS A 355 24.24 -17.84 0.52
CA CYS A 355 24.93 -16.66 0.00
C CYS A 355 26.46 -16.75 0.02
N SER A 356 27.01 -17.97 0.15
CA SER A 356 28.46 -18.18 0.28
C SER A 356 29.26 -17.51 -0.83
N SER A 357 30.32 -16.79 -0.46
CA SER A 357 31.20 -16.09 -1.38
C SER A 357 31.92 -17.04 -2.35
N GLY A 358 32.16 -18.29 -1.95
CA GLY A 358 32.72 -19.32 -2.82
C GLY A 358 31.80 -19.73 -3.98
N ARG A 359 30.48 -19.54 -3.83
CA ARG A 359 29.49 -19.84 -4.90
C ARG A 359 29.02 -18.59 -5.64
N TYR A 360 28.76 -17.50 -4.93
CA TYR A 360 28.13 -16.30 -5.50
C TYR A 360 29.06 -15.09 -5.64
N GLY A 361 30.34 -15.22 -5.25
CA GLY A 361 31.31 -14.12 -5.23
C GLY A 361 31.06 -13.15 -4.08
N TYR A 362 31.96 -12.18 -3.89
CA TYR A 362 31.79 -11.11 -2.90
C TYR A 362 30.75 -10.09 -3.38
N ARG A 363 29.65 -9.94 -2.64
CA ARG A 363 28.53 -9.06 -3.00
C ARG A 363 28.10 -8.24 -1.79
N LYS A 364 28.23 -6.91 -1.88
CA LYS A 364 27.82 -5.96 -0.84
C LYS A 364 26.38 -5.48 -1.07
N MET A 365 25.59 -5.44 0.00
CA MET A 365 24.31 -4.74 0.07
C MET A 365 24.40 -3.64 1.12
N GLU A 366 24.18 -2.39 0.70
CA GLU A 366 24.28 -1.22 1.55
C GLU A 366 22.99 -0.41 1.50
N VAL A 367 22.50 -0.02 2.67
CA VAL A 367 21.27 0.76 2.84
C VAL A 367 21.53 1.90 3.82
N GLU A 368 20.98 3.07 3.54
CA GLU A 368 20.94 4.17 4.50
C GLU A 368 19.61 4.15 5.27
N SER A 369 19.69 4.21 6.60
CA SER A 369 18.55 4.39 7.50
C SER A 369 18.49 5.85 7.96
N HIS A 370 17.30 6.44 7.90
CA HIS A 370 17.04 7.83 8.27
C HIS A 370 16.45 7.96 9.68
N MET A 371 16.00 6.83 10.25
CA MET A 371 15.44 6.77 11.58
C MET A 371 16.50 6.52 12.66
N GLY A 372 16.26 7.06 13.85
CA GLY A 372 16.98 6.74 15.07
C GLY A 372 16.21 5.77 15.97
N PRO A 373 16.83 5.28 17.06
CA PRO A 373 16.14 4.47 18.07
C PRO A 373 15.06 5.27 18.83
N ASP A 374 13.96 4.61 19.19
CA ASP A 374 12.79 5.17 19.89
C ASP A 374 13.09 5.94 21.19
N THR A 375 14.21 5.60 21.81
CA THR A 375 14.63 6.16 23.10
C THR A 375 15.46 7.45 22.98
N LEU A 376 15.79 7.88 21.77
CA LEU A 376 16.44 9.17 21.51
C LEU A 376 15.37 10.24 21.29
N ARG A 377 15.23 11.11 22.29
CA ARG A 377 14.27 12.23 22.29
C ARG A 377 14.94 13.60 22.40
N ASN A 378 16.25 13.64 22.69
CA ASN A 378 17.01 14.86 22.97
C ASN A 378 17.70 15.39 21.70
N SER A 379 17.79 16.72 21.57
CA SER A 379 18.47 17.38 20.43
C SER A 379 19.27 18.64 20.84
N GLU A 380 19.44 18.88 22.14
CA GLU A 380 20.31 19.95 22.63
C GLU A 380 21.61 19.39 23.17
N ALA A 381 22.65 20.23 23.24
CA ALA A 381 24.00 19.89 23.65
C ALA A 381 24.02 18.89 24.82
N ILE A 382 24.14 17.61 24.46
CA ILE A 382 24.11 16.49 25.39
C ILE A 382 25.32 16.65 26.31
N ARG A 383 25.13 16.51 27.62
CA ARG A 383 26.27 16.50 28.54
C ARG A 383 27.22 15.37 28.12
N ALA A 384 28.53 15.59 28.19
CA ALA A 384 29.50 14.59 27.73
C ALA A 384 29.30 13.18 28.32
N SER A 385 28.75 13.08 29.54
CA SER A 385 28.39 11.82 30.20
C SER A 385 27.16 11.11 29.61
N GLU A 386 26.20 11.85 29.04
CA GLU A 386 24.99 11.31 28.41
C GLU A 386 25.26 10.90 26.95
N SER A 387 26.24 11.55 26.31
CA SER A 387 26.66 11.30 24.92
C SER A 387 27.07 9.84 24.69
N GLN A 388 27.82 9.23 25.63
CA GLN A 388 28.25 7.83 25.50
C GLN A 388 27.07 6.85 25.48
N THR A 389 26.07 7.08 26.33
CA THR A 389 24.88 6.21 26.40
C THR A 389 24.01 6.33 25.14
N GLU A 390 23.88 7.55 24.60
CA GLU A 390 23.15 7.77 23.35
C GLU A 390 23.87 7.16 22.14
N ASN A 391 25.20 7.19 22.13
CA ASN A 391 26.01 6.51 21.11
C ASN A 391 25.82 5.00 21.13
N GLU A 392 25.83 4.39 22.32
CA GLU A 392 25.57 2.96 22.46
C GLU A 392 24.19 2.58 21.94
N LYS A 393 23.16 3.40 22.20
CA LYS A 393 21.81 3.19 21.65
C LYS A 393 21.79 3.26 20.13
N LEU A 394 22.46 4.25 19.54
CA LEU A 394 22.55 4.40 18.09
C LEU A 394 23.34 3.25 17.43
N LEU A 395 24.43 2.80 18.06
CA LEU A 395 25.20 1.64 17.59
C LEU A 395 24.38 0.35 17.65
N ARG A 396 23.62 0.12 18.73
CA ARG A 396 22.72 -1.03 18.84
C ARG A 396 21.63 -0.98 17.77
N TRP A 397 21.03 0.19 17.55
CA TRP A 397 20.06 0.41 16.47
C TRP A 397 20.63 0.04 15.08
N LEU A 398 21.84 0.53 14.75
CA LEU A 398 22.49 0.20 13.48
C LEU A 398 22.85 -1.29 13.37
N THR A 399 23.27 -1.89 14.47
CA THR A 399 23.57 -3.34 14.54
C THR A 399 22.29 -4.15 14.28
N ASP A 400 21.18 -3.80 14.92
CA ASP A 400 19.89 -4.44 14.70
C ASP A 400 19.40 -4.27 13.26
N ARG A 401 19.54 -3.08 12.67
CA ARG A 401 19.18 -2.84 11.26
C ARG A 401 20.03 -3.66 10.30
N ARG A 402 21.33 -3.84 10.56
CA ARG A 402 22.21 -4.72 9.77
C ARG A 402 21.79 -6.18 9.87
N ARG A 403 21.53 -6.66 11.09
CA ARG A 403 21.02 -8.01 11.32
C ARG A 403 19.71 -8.23 10.56
N ILE A 404 18.76 -7.29 10.65
CA ILE A 404 17.49 -7.37 9.91
C ILE A 404 17.74 -7.40 8.40
N LEU A 405 18.61 -6.54 7.87
CA LEU A 405 18.95 -6.52 6.44
C LEU A 405 19.56 -7.85 5.99
N ALA A 406 20.46 -8.43 6.78
CA ALA A 406 21.06 -9.73 6.50
C ALA A 406 20.04 -10.87 6.55
N GLU A 407 19.24 -10.94 7.62
CA GLU A 407 18.19 -11.97 7.79
C GLU A 407 17.14 -11.90 6.67
N GLN A 408 16.75 -10.70 6.24
CA GLN A 408 15.85 -10.55 5.12
C GLN A 408 16.47 -11.06 3.81
N ASN A 409 17.78 -11.03 3.62
CA ASN A 409 18.34 -11.23 2.27
C ASN A 409 19.21 -12.48 2.10
N LYS A 410 19.69 -13.09 3.18
CA LYS A 410 20.63 -14.23 3.12
C LYS A 410 20.06 -15.47 2.42
N ASP A 411 18.73 -15.62 2.44
CA ASP A 411 17.99 -16.76 1.90
C ASP A 411 17.26 -16.43 0.58
N ASN A 412 17.54 -15.28 -0.06
CA ASN A 412 16.83 -14.84 -1.28
C ASN A 412 16.85 -15.88 -2.41
N VAL A 413 17.88 -16.72 -2.50
CA VAL A 413 18.00 -17.74 -3.56
C VAL A 413 17.02 -18.92 -3.42
N VAL A 414 16.51 -19.17 -2.22
CA VAL A 414 15.54 -20.26 -1.97
C VAL A 414 14.10 -19.77 -1.97
N PHE A 415 13.87 -18.47 -1.82
CA PHE A 415 12.55 -17.86 -1.96
C PHE A 415 12.17 -17.66 -3.42
N GLU A 416 10.87 -17.78 -3.68
CA GLU A 416 10.30 -17.61 -5.02
C GLU A 416 9.63 -16.24 -5.17
N SER A 417 9.72 -15.67 -6.36
CA SER A 417 8.92 -14.53 -6.78
C SER A 417 8.20 -14.86 -8.08
N GLY A 418 7.08 -14.20 -8.34
CA GLY A 418 6.26 -14.60 -9.47
C GLY A 418 4.90 -13.94 -9.56
N SER A 419 4.06 -14.55 -10.39
CA SER A 419 2.67 -14.15 -10.53
C SER A 419 1.74 -15.36 -10.49
N MET A 420 0.55 -15.16 -9.95
CA MET A 420 -0.47 -16.17 -9.81
C MET A 420 -1.81 -15.60 -10.25
N ARG A 421 -2.53 -16.30 -11.13
CA ARG A 421 -3.90 -15.99 -11.50
C ARG A 421 -4.81 -17.00 -10.80
N VAL A 422 -5.74 -16.50 -10.01
CA VAL A 422 -6.67 -17.30 -9.23
C VAL A 422 -8.10 -16.93 -9.59
N ARG A 423 -9.03 -17.84 -9.29
CA ARG A 423 -10.47 -17.55 -9.28
C ARG A 423 -10.71 -16.37 -8.35
N GLY A 424 -11.60 -15.46 -8.75
CA GLY A 424 -11.85 -14.22 -8.04
C GLY A 424 -12.00 -14.45 -6.53
N ASN A 425 -11.22 -13.69 -5.77
CA ASN A 425 -11.21 -13.68 -4.32
C ASN A 425 -10.79 -12.28 -3.86
N GLU A 426 -11.77 -11.54 -3.36
CA GLU A 426 -11.71 -10.18 -2.84
C GLU A 426 -11.00 -10.07 -1.49
N ARG A 427 -10.80 -11.19 -0.78
CA ARG A 427 -10.09 -11.21 0.50
C ARG A 427 -8.58 -11.12 0.31
N ILE A 428 -8.06 -11.48 -0.86
CA ILE A 428 -6.64 -11.37 -1.16
C ILE A 428 -6.29 -9.89 -1.32
N LYS A 429 -5.41 -9.37 -0.46
CA LYS A 429 -4.98 -7.97 -0.42
C LYS A 429 -3.47 -7.85 -0.59
N ALA A 430 -3.01 -6.71 -1.11
CA ALA A 430 -1.60 -6.34 -1.04
C ALA A 430 -1.18 -6.21 0.43
N GLY A 431 -0.03 -6.77 0.78
CA GLY A 431 0.43 -6.85 2.16
C GLY A 431 -0.07 -8.08 2.94
N ALA A 432 -0.89 -8.94 2.34
CA ALA A 432 -1.27 -10.21 2.95
C ALA A 432 -0.27 -11.33 2.60
N MET A 433 -0.30 -12.41 3.38
CA MET A 433 0.29 -13.69 3.00
C MET A 433 -0.78 -14.54 2.32
N LEU A 434 -0.51 -15.04 1.12
CA LEU A 434 -1.36 -16.01 0.45
C LEU A 434 -0.84 -17.42 0.75
N ALA A 435 -1.64 -18.22 1.44
CA ALA A 435 -1.36 -19.63 1.67
C ALA A 435 -2.05 -20.47 0.59
N VAL A 436 -1.29 -21.21 -0.21
CA VAL A 436 -1.84 -22.16 -1.17
C VAL A 436 -1.58 -23.58 -0.70
N ARG A 437 -2.66 -24.38 -0.63
CA ARG A 437 -2.57 -25.78 -0.24
C ARG A 437 -2.59 -26.69 -1.47
N HIS A 438 -1.45 -27.33 -1.74
CA HIS A 438 -1.26 -28.37 -2.76
C HIS A 438 -1.20 -29.75 -2.08
N GLY A 439 -2.36 -30.40 -1.93
CA GLY A 439 -2.45 -31.64 -1.16
C GLY A 439 -2.06 -31.41 0.31
N ASN A 440 -0.95 -32.04 0.74
CA ASN A 440 -0.41 -31.90 2.10
C ASN A 440 0.63 -30.77 2.23
N ILE A 441 1.04 -30.17 1.11
CA ILE A 441 2.03 -29.08 1.10
C ILE A 441 1.28 -27.76 1.22
N ARG A 442 1.72 -26.91 2.14
CA ARG A 442 1.19 -25.56 2.35
C ARG A 442 2.29 -24.57 2.08
N THR A 443 2.10 -23.77 1.04
CA THR A 443 3.09 -22.77 0.61
C THR A 443 2.59 -21.36 0.86
N LEU A 444 3.47 -20.52 1.38
CA LEU A 444 3.21 -19.11 1.67
C LEU A 444 3.83 -18.24 0.60
N TYR A 445 3.09 -17.22 0.17
CA TYR A 445 3.53 -16.21 -0.78
C TYR A 445 3.21 -14.82 -0.22
N TYR A 446 4.20 -13.93 -0.15
CA TYR A 446 3.96 -12.55 0.28
C TYR A 446 3.39 -11.73 -0.89
N VAL A 447 2.17 -11.23 -0.76
CA VAL A 447 1.45 -10.54 -1.85
C VAL A 447 1.92 -9.08 -1.93
N THR A 448 2.71 -8.76 -2.95
CA THR A 448 3.19 -7.39 -3.17
C THR A 448 2.22 -6.55 -3.97
N HIS A 449 1.52 -7.17 -4.92
CA HIS A 449 0.50 -6.52 -5.74
C HIS A 449 -0.68 -7.46 -5.96
N VAL A 450 -1.89 -6.90 -5.92
CA VAL A 450 -3.12 -7.61 -6.25
C VAL A 450 -3.94 -6.80 -7.24
N ALA A 451 -4.47 -7.46 -8.26
CA ALA A 451 -5.41 -6.89 -9.22
C ALA A 451 -6.66 -7.75 -9.33
N HIS A 452 -7.83 -7.12 -9.15
CA HIS A 452 -9.12 -7.75 -9.39
C HIS A 452 -9.66 -7.32 -10.75
N GLU A 453 -10.05 -8.30 -11.55
CA GLU A 453 -10.68 -8.10 -12.85
C GLU A 453 -12.07 -8.71 -12.82
N PHE A 454 -13.10 -7.87 -12.90
CA PHE A 454 -14.48 -8.28 -13.01
C PHE A 454 -14.99 -7.99 -14.43
N LEU A 455 -15.39 -9.04 -15.14
CA LEU A 455 -16.03 -8.94 -16.44
C LEU A 455 -17.53 -9.24 -16.28
N PRO A 456 -18.42 -8.25 -16.49
CA PRO A 456 -19.86 -8.43 -16.30
C PRO A 456 -20.39 -9.67 -17.03
N PHE A 457 -21.23 -10.44 -16.34
CA PHE A 457 -21.86 -11.68 -16.84
C PHE A 457 -20.91 -12.81 -17.26
N ASN A 458 -19.60 -12.67 -17.02
CA ASN A 458 -18.62 -13.66 -17.48
C ASN A 458 -17.77 -14.19 -16.32
N SER A 459 -16.91 -13.36 -15.72
CA SER A 459 -15.97 -13.87 -14.71
C SER A 459 -15.46 -12.81 -13.74
N PHE A 460 -15.00 -13.29 -12.59
CA PHE A 460 -14.19 -12.53 -11.66
C PHE A 460 -12.87 -13.28 -11.44
N LYS A 461 -11.74 -12.59 -11.64
CA LYS A 461 -10.39 -13.12 -11.49
C LYS A 461 -9.57 -12.22 -10.57
N THR A 462 -8.68 -12.83 -9.80
CA THR A 462 -7.66 -12.11 -9.03
C THR A 462 -6.30 -12.49 -9.56
N THR A 463 -5.47 -11.49 -9.87
CA THR A 463 -4.07 -11.66 -10.24
C THR A 463 -3.22 -11.16 -9.07
N VAL A 464 -2.27 -11.97 -8.65
CA VAL A 464 -1.37 -11.74 -7.53
C VAL A 464 0.04 -11.68 -8.08
N MET A 465 0.79 -10.62 -7.76
CA MET A 465 2.25 -10.66 -7.82
C MET A 465 2.77 -10.86 -6.41
N TYR A 466 3.76 -11.73 -6.28
CA TYR A 466 4.29 -12.10 -4.98
C TYR A 466 5.81 -12.18 -4.98
N GLU A 467 6.34 -12.10 -3.77
CA GLU A 467 7.73 -12.41 -3.42
C GLU A 467 7.74 -13.32 -2.20
N ARG A 468 8.92 -13.77 -1.76
CA ARG A 468 9.09 -14.59 -0.56
C ARG A 468 8.27 -15.89 -0.56
N GLY A 469 8.01 -16.44 -1.74
CA GLY A 469 7.34 -17.72 -1.91
C GLY A 469 8.15 -18.84 -1.27
N THR A 470 7.52 -19.66 -0.43
CA THR A 470 8.18 -20.78 0.28
C THR A 470 8.14 -22.09 -0.49
N GLY A 471 7.62 -22.12 -1.73
CA GLY A 471 7.27 -23.34 -2.44
C GLY A 471 8.44 -24.29 -2.60
N PHE A 472 9.60 -23.78 -3.03
CA PHE A 472 10.83 -24.57 -3.09
C PHE A 472 11.27 -25.13 -1.73
N ILE A 473 11.16 -24.36 -0.65
CA ILE A 473 11.53 -24.77 0.71
C ILE A 473 10.60 -25.90 1.16
N ASP A 474 9.29 -25.71 1.04
CA ASP A 474 8.29 -26.69 1.45
C ASP A 474 8.41 -27.99 0.65
N ARG A 475 8.72 -27.89 -0.65
CA ARG A 475 8.99 -29.03 -1.52
C ARG A 475 10.24 -29.80 -1.09
N ALA A 476 11.30 -29.10 -0.69
CA ALA A 476 12.54 -29.74 -0.24
C ALA A 476 12.38 -30.47 1.10
N GLN A 477 11.42 -30.03 1.93
CA GLN A 477 11.11 -30.65 3.22
C GLN A 477 10.05 -31.76 3.13
N ALA A 478 9.32 -31.86 2.01
CA ALA A 478 8.25 -32.83 1.84
C ALA A 478 8.77 -34.29 1.88
N THR A 479 8.06 -35.13 2.62
CA THR A 479 8.39 -36.56 2.75
C THR A 479 7.93 -37.41 1.56
N VAL A 480 7.02 -36.88 0.74
CA VAL A 480 6.50 -37.52 -0.47
C VAL A 480 6.91 -36.69 -1.68
N ALA A 481 7.22 -37.35 -2.80
CA ALA A 481 7.61 -36.69 -4.05
C ALA A 481 6.58 -35.61 -4.47
N PRO A 482 6.91 -34.31 -4.36
CA PRO A 482 5.94 -33.23 -4.56
C PRO A 482 5.39 -33.19 -5.99
N TYR A 483 6.20 -33.60 -6.96
CA TYR A 483 5.83 -33.61 -8.38
C TYR A 483 4.57 -34.43 -8.68
N LEU A 484 4.37 -35.55 -7.97
CA LEU A 484 3.18 -36.39 -8.20
C LEU A 484 1.90 -35.73 -7.67
N ALA A 485 2.00 -34.93 -6.60
CA ALA A 485 0.86 -34.18 -6.08
C ALA A 485 0.42 -33.04 -7.02
N GLU A 486 1.34 -32.51 -7.82
CA GLU A 486 1.05 -31.47 -8.83
C GLU A 486 0.30 -32.04 -10.05
N LEU A 487 0.62 -33.26 -10.45
CA LEU A 487 -0.07 -33.94 -11.54
C LEU A 487 -1.53 -34.28 -11.18
N ASN A 488 -1.83 -34.44 -9.90
CA ASN A 488 -3.15 -34.84 -9.41
C ASN A 488 -3.65 -33.96 -8.25
N PRO A 489 -4.02 -32.70 -8.53
CA PRO A 489 -4.48 -31.77 -7.51
C PRO A 489 -5.81 -32.16 -6.86
N LYS A 490 -6.50 -33.20 -7.36
CA LYS A 490 -7.76 -33.73 -6.82
C LYS A 490 -7.56 -34.98 -5.94
N GLY A 491 -6.35 -35.54 -5.87
CA GLY A 491 -6.04 -36.70 -5.02
C GLY A 491 -6.72 -38.01 -5.42
N ALA A 492 -7.16 -38.18 -6.67
CA ALA A 492 -7.77 -39.44 -7.13
C ALA A 492 -6.68 -40.43 -7.60
N VAL A 493 -6.27 -41.35 -6.72
CA VAL A 493 -5.48 -42.54 -7.13
C VAL A 493 -6.37 -43.51 -7.89
#